data_AF-A0A7Z9PZF3-F1
#
_entry.id   AF-A0A7Z9PZF3-F1
#
_cell.length_a   1.000
_cell.length_b   1.000
_cell.length_c   1.000
_cell.angle_alpha   90.00
_cell.angle_beta   90.00
_cell.angle_gamma   90.00
#
_symmetry.space_group_name_H-M   'P 1'
#
loop_
_entity.id
_entity.type
_entity.pdbx_description
1 polymer ?
#
loop_
_entity_poly.entity_id
_entity_poly.type
_entity_poly.pdbx_seq_one_letter_code
_entity_poly.pdbx_strand_id
1 'polypeptide(L)'
;MNRTTTTYHGTDIISVEEFDVSWERVRMKRDDALAQSDWRALKDVTLTTPWRDFRSALRNLPQDFPDSANDAYDNWPVAPDE
;
A
#
# COMPACT_ATOMS: atom_id res chain seq x y z
N MET A 1 -5.65 1.67 2.05
CA MET A 1 -4.73 2.52 2.85
C MET A 1 -5.44 3.87 3.03
N ASN A 2 -5.41 4.52 4.20
CA ASN A 2 -6.18 5.75 4.37
C ASN A 2 -5.37 6.97 3.90
N ARG A 3 -5.97 7.80 3.04
CA ARG A 3 -5.45 9.11 2.60
C ARG A 3 -5.95 10.27 3.46
N THR A 4 -6.68 9.98 4.52
CA THR A 4 -7.21 10.96 5.46
C THR A 4 -6.22 11.15 6.61
N THR A 5 -5.89 12.41 6.88
CA THR A 5 -5.18 12.81 8.10
C THR A 5 -6.19 13.40 9.05
N THR A 6 -6.36 12.78 10.22
CA THR A 6 -7.25 13.28 11.26
C THR A 6 -6.44 13.98 12.33
N THR A 7 -6.68 15.28 12.52
CA THR A 7 -6.05 16.07 13.58
C THR A 7 -6.96 16.10 14.79
N TYR A 8 -6.42 15.72 15.94
CA TYR A 8 -7.14 15.66 17.21
C TYR A 8 -6.67 16.77 18.16
N HIS A 9 -7.59 17.31 18.95
CA HIS A 9 -7.28 18.11 20.14
C HIS A 9 -7.94 17.46 21.35
N GLY A 10 -7.13 16.77 22.15
CA GLY A 10 -7.66 15.91 23.21
C GLY A 10 -8.44 14.74 22.61
N THR A 11 -9.72 14.62 22.94
CA THR A 11 -10.63 13.59 22.42
C THR A 11 -11.43 14.03 21.20
N ASP A 12 -11.36 15.30 20.82
CA ASP A 12 -12.17 15.86 19.74
C ASP A 12 -11.41 15.88 18.41
N ILE A 13 -12.12 15.55 17.33
CA ILE A 13 -11.61 15.66 15.97
C ILE A 13 -11.75 17.12 15.52
N ILE A 14 -10.63 17.77 15.23
CA ILE A 14 -10.61 19.16 14.77
C ILE A 14 -10.82 19.23 13.26
N SER A 15 -10.12 18.36 12.52
CA SER A 15 -10.18 18.33 11.06
C SER A 15 -9.85 16.94 10.52
N VAL A 16 -10.46 16.62 9.38
CA VAL A 16 -10.10 15.47 8.55
C VAL A 16 -9.73 16.05 7.19
N GLU A 17 -8.46 15.91 6.81
CA GLU A 17 -7.94 16.39 5.53
C GLU A 17 -7.61 15.20 4.63
N GLU A 18 -8.07 15.23 3.38
CA GLU A 18 -7.63 14.29 2.34
C GLU A 18 -6.48 14.92 1.56
N PHE A 19 -5.40 14.16 1.38
CA PHE A 19 -4.28 14.60 0.55
C PHE A 19 -4.27 13.88 -0.80
N ASP A 20 -3.84 14.62 -1.83
CA ASP A 20 -3.65 14.07 -3.17
C ASP A 20 -2.36 13.23 -3.23
N VAL A 21 -2.43 12.07 -3.86
CA VAL A 21 -1.32 11.12 -3.93
C VAL A 21 -0.71 11.16 -5.33
N SER A 22 0.59 11.44 -5.40
CA SER A 22 1.34 11.34 -6.65
C SER A 22 1.79 9.90 -6.93
N TRP A 23 2.02 9.60 -8.21
CA TRP A 23 2.62 8.31 -8.63
C TRP A 23 3.99 8.04 -8.01
N GLU A 24 4.75 9.09 -7.69
CA GLU A 24 6.02 8.97 -6.98
C GLU A 24 5.80 8.35 -5.60
N ARG A 25 4.82 8.86 -4.83
CA ARG A 25 4.49 8.34 -3.51
C ARG A 25 3.98 6.89 -3.57
N VAL A 26 3.16 6.56 -4.56
CA VAL A 26 2.69 5.18 -4.81
C VAL A 26 3.88 4.25 -5.04
N ARG A 27 4.83 4.63 -5.90
CA ARG A 27 6.04 3.82 -6.19
C ARG A 27 6.92 3.65 -4.96
N MET A 28 7.17 4.73 -4.21
CA MET A 28 7.93 4.66 -2.96
C MET A 28 7.30 3.68 -1.96
N LYS A 29 5.98 3.75 -1.77
CA LYS A 29 5.25 2.84 -0.87
C LYS A 29 5.25 1.40 -1.36
N ARG A 30 5.21 1.20 -2.68
CA ARG A 30 5.27 -0.13 -3.28
C ARG A 30 6.62 -0.76 -3.01
N ASP A 31 7.69 -0.01 -3.23
CA ASP A 31 9.06 -0.49 -3.06
C ASP A 31 9.33 -0.80 -1.57
N ASP A 32 8.82 0.02 -0.65
CA ASP A 32 8.85 -0.22 0.79
C ASP A 32 8.09 -1.52 1.17
N ALA A 33 6.86 -1.71 0.69
CA ALA A 33 6.09 -2.93 0.97
C ALA A 33 6.72 -4.20 0.37
N LEU A 34 7.34 -4.08 -0.82
CA LEU A 34 8.10 -5.18 -1.42
C LEU A 34 9.36 -5.51 -0.63
N ALA A 35 10.07 -4.50 -0.10
CA ALA A 35 11.24 -4.70 0.75
C ALA A 35 10.88 -5.36 2.08
N GLN A 36 9.80 -4.91 2.74
CA GLN A 36 9.32 -5.48 4.00
C GLN A 36 8.90 -6.96 3.86
N SER A 37 8.39 -7.35 2.70
CA SER A 37 8.00 -8.72 2.39
C SER A 37 9.09 -9.53 1.67
N ASP A 38 10.28 -8.98 1.45
CA ASP A 38 11.30 -9.59 0.60
C ASP A 38 11.93 -10.84 1.22
N TRP A 39 12.10 -10.84 2.54
CA TRP A 39 12.63 -11.99 3.28
C TRP A 39 11.79 -13.27 3.08
N ARG A 40 10.49 -13.14 2.82
CA ARG A 40 9.60 -14.28 2.53
C ARG A 40 9.82 -14.88 1.14
N ALA A 41 10.50 -14.16 0.26
CA ALA A 41 10.85 -14.59 -1.09
C ALA A 41 12.28 -15.12 -1.19
N LEU A 42 12.97 -15.31 -0.06
CA LEU A 42 14.28 -15.96 -0.01
C LEU A 42 14.17 -17.44 -0.38
N LYS A 43 15.26 -18.01 -0.91
CA LYS A 43 15.33 -19.42 -1.31
C LYS A 43 15.00 -20.40 -0.17
N ASP A 44 15.29 -20.00 1.06
CA ASP A 44 15.11 -20.83 2.26
C ASP A 44 13.67 -20.78 2.80
N VAL A 45 12.81 -19.91 2.26
CA VAL A 45 11.42 -19.73 2.70
C VAL A 45 10.47 -20.09 1.57
N THR A 46 9.49 -20.95 1.86
CA THR A 46 8.41 -21.22 0.89
C THR A 46 7.44 -20.05 0.87
N LEU A 47 7.46 -19.28 -0.21
CA LEU A 47 6.51 -18.19 -0.44
C LEU A 47 5.08 -18.75 -0.58
N THR A 48 4.21 -18.43 0.38
CA THR A 48 2.81 -18.87 0.33
C THR A 48 2.05 -18.15 -0.80
N THR A 49 0.97 -18.78 -1.28
CA THR A 49 0.12 -18.19 -2.33
C THR A 49 -0.38 -16.78 -1.98
N PRO A 50 -0.91 -16.51 -0.77
CA PRO A 50 -1.32 -15.15 -0.38
C PRO A 50 -0.20 -14.10 -0.51
N TRP A 51 1.04 -14.43 -0.11
CA TRP A 51 2.16 -13.51 -0.21
C TRP A 51 2.61 -13.28 -1.65
N ARG A 52 2.54 -14.31 -2.51
CA ARG A 52 2.79 -14.17 -3.94
C ARG A 52 1.76 -13.25 -4.59
N ASP A 53 0.49 -13.43 -4.28
CA ASP A 53 -0.61 -12.67 -4.87
C ASP A 53 -0.55 -11.20 -4.41
N PHE A 54 -0.28 -10.95 -3.12
CA PHE A 54 -0.02 -9.62 -2.58
C PHE A 54 1.12 -8.90 -3.32
N ARG A 55 2.28 -9.56 -3.49
CA ARG A 55 3.43 -8.98 -4.19
C ARG A 55 3.16 -8.74 -5.68
N SER A 56 2.33 -9.57 -6.32
CA SER A 56 1.90 -9.36 -7.71
C SER A 56 0.95 -8.17 -7.82
N ALA A 57 -0.06 -8.07 -6.93
CA ALA A 57 -1.00 -6.95 -6.89
C ALA A 57 -0.29 -5.62 -6.70
N LEU A 58 0.69 -5.54 -5.80
CA LEU A 58 1.51 -4.33 -5.60
C LEU A 58 2.21 -3.85 -6.88
N ARG A 59 2.67 -4.77 -7.73
CA ARG A 59 3.34 -4.42 -8.99
C ARG A 59 2.34 -4.02 -10.08
N ASN A 60 1.13 -4.56 -10.02
CA ASN A 60 0.07 -4.31 -10.99
C ASN A 60 -0.72 -3.03 -10.70
N LEU A 61 -0.59 -2.40 -9.52
CA LEU A 61 -1.26 -1.14 -9.19
C LEU A 61 -1.23 -0.06 -10.31
N PRO A 62 -0.11 0.23 -10.99
CA PRO A 62 -0.08 1.21 -12.08
C PRO A 62 -0.80 0.75 -13.36
N GLN A 63 -0.98 -0.56 -13.54
CA GLN A 63 -1.70 -1.15 -14.68
C GLN A 63 -3.21 -1.22 -14.39
N ASP A 64 -3.58 -1.53 -13.15
CA ASP A 64 -4.97 -1.64 -12.71
C ASP A 64 -5.64 -0.27 -12.56
N PHE A 65 -4.88 0.78 -12.23
CA PHE A 65 -5.36 2.15 -12.04
C PHE A 65 -4.51 3.17 -12.82
N PRO A 66 -4.47 3.11 -14.17
CA PRO A 66 -3.53 3.90 -14.97
C PRO A 66 -3.76 5.42 -14.87
N ASP A 67 -5.01 5.83 -14.67
CA ASP A 67 -5.43 7.23 -14.76
C ASP A 67 -5.42 7.95 -13.40
N SER A 68 -5.26 7.22 -12.29
CA SER A 68 -5.41 7.77 -10.94
C SER A 68 -4.46 7.11 -9.93
N ALA A 69 -3.41 7.84 -9.55
CA ALA A 69 -2.52 7.45 -8.46
C ALA A 69 -3.25 7.38 -7.11
N ASN A 70 -4.28 8.20 -6.97
CA ASN A 70 -5.24 8.16 -5.90
C ASN A 70 -5.93 6.80 -5.83
N ASP A 71 -6.56 6.35 -6.91
CA ASP A 71 -7.33 5.10 -6.89
C ASP A 71 -6.43 3.90 -6.61
N ALA A 72 -5.18 3.93 -7.12
CA ALA A 72 -4.15 2.95 -6.76
C ALA A 72 -3.83 2.95 -5.26
N TYR A 73 -3.77 4.11 -4.62
CA TYR A 73 -3.48 4.24 -3.19
C TYR A 73 -4.65 3.78 -2.31
N ASP A 74 -5.89 4.02 -2.74
CA ASP A 74 -7.09 3.58 -2.02
C ASP A 74 -7.25 2.07 -2.08
N ASN A 75 -7.06 1.50 -3.28
CA ASN A 75 -7.15 0.07 -3.55
C ASN A 75 -5.85 -0.69 -3.24
N TRP A 76 -5.08 -0.20 -2.26
CA TRP A 76 -3.84 -0.85 -1.86
C TRP A 76 -4.11 -2.28 -1.37
N PRO A 77 -3.39 -3.29 -1.88
CA PRO A 77 -3.61 -4.67 -1.46
C PRO A 77 -3.29 -4.84 0.02
N VAL A 78 -4.05 -5.68 0.71
CA VAL A 78 -3.84 -5.96 2.14
C VAL A 78 -2.80 -7.07 2.27
N ALA A 79 -1.79 -6.84 3.11
CA ALA A 79 -0.80 -7.85 3.41
C ALA A 79 -1.48 -9.04 4.10
N PRO A 80 -1.16 -10.29 3.71
CA PRO A 80 -1.69 -11.47 4.40
C PRO A 80 -1.21 -11.52 5.85
N ASP A 81 -2.02 -12.12 6.72
CA ASP A 81 -1.60 -12.49 8.08
C ASP A 81 -0.49 -13.56 8.03
N GLU A 82 0.25 -13.71 9.14
CA GLU A 82 1.43 -14.60 9.22
C GLU A 82 1.14 -16.09 8.94
#